data_AF-A0A351X452-F1
#
_entry.id   AF-A0A351X452-F1
#
_cell.length_a   1.000
_cell.length_b   1.000
_cell.length_c   1.000
_cell.angle_alpha   90.00
_cell.angle_beta   90.00
_cell.angle_gamma   90.00
#
_symmetry.space_group_name_H-M   'P 1'
#
loop_
_entity.id
_entity.type
_entity.pdbx_description
1 polymer ?
#
loop_
_entity_poly.entity_id
_entity_poly.type
_entity_poly.pdbx_seq_one_letter_code
_entity_poly.pdbx_strand_id
1 'polypeptide(L)' 'IIPAPRPELAPHAPRITTIKIPVDKIGAIIGPGGKMIRSIQEETGVRIDIDDDGTVFIAATDGVAEA' A
#
# COMPACT_ATOMS: atom_id res chain seq x y z
N ILE A 1 -29.20 -19.73 2.90
CA ILE A 1 -28.62 -19.19 4.16
C ILE A 1 -27.13 -19.48 4.13
N ILE A 2 -26.25 -18.47 4.08
CA ILE A 2 -24.79 -18.66 4.01
C ILE A 2 -24.23 -18.59 5.45
N PRO A 3 -23.47 -19.58 5.96
CA PRO A 3 -23.28 -19.74 7.41
C PRO A 3 -22.16 -18.92 8.06
N ALA A 4 -21.25 -18.30 7.32
CA ALA A 4 -20.23 -17.41 7.87
C ALA A 4 -19.52 -16.64 6.73
N PRO A 5 -19.04 -15.40 6.96
CA PRO A 5 -18.08 -14.79 6.06
C PRO A 5 -16.83 -15.68 5.99
N ARG A 6 -16.32 -15.91 4.77
CA ARG A 6 -15.13 -16.73 4.55
C ARG A 6 -13.96 -16.09 5.33
N PRO A 7 -13.28 -16.82 6.25
CA PRO A 7 -12.17 -16.25 7.04
C PRO A 7 -10.93 -15.97 6.20
N GLU A 8 -10.89 -16.52 4.98
CA GLU A 8 -9.77 -16.44 4.06
C GLU A 8 -10.12 -15.39 3.00
N LEU A 9 -9.54 -14.20 3.14
CA LEU A 9 -9.60 -13.16 2.11
C LEU A 9 -9.22 -13.78 0.77
N ALA A 10 -10.10 -13.65 -0.24
CA ALA A 10 -9.88 -14.23 -1.55
C ALA A 10 -8.46 -13.87 -2.06
N PRO A 11 -7.76 -14.79 -2.74
CA PRO A 11 -6.38 -14.57 -3.18
C PRO A 11 -6.25 -13.29 -4.01
N HIS A 12 -7.26 -12.93 -4.80
CA HIS A 12 -7.27 -11.71 -5.62
C HIS A 12 -7.94 -10.51 -4.94
N ALA A 13 -8.21 -10.56 -3.64
CA ALA A 13 -8.81 -9.43 -2.95
C ALA A 13 -7.74 -8.32 -2.77
N PRO A 14 -8.05 -7.07 -3.17
CA PRO A 14 -7.15 -5.96 -2.94
C PRO A 14 -6.94 -5.80 -1.43
N ARG A 15 -5.68 -5.87 -1.00
CA ARG A 15 -5.28 -5.65 0.40
C ARG A 15 -4.73 -4.25 0.54
N ILE A 16 -5.17 -3.57 1.60
CA ILE A 16 -4.59 -2.30 2.02
C ILE A 16 -3.63 -2.62 3.16
N THR A 17 -2.33 -2.53 2.88
CA THR A 17 -1.29 -2.69 3.88
C THR A 17 -0.97 -1.31 4.44
N THR A 18 -1.06 -1.15 5.75
CA THR A 18 -0.69 0.09 6.43
C THR A 18 0.63 -0.11 7.14
N ILE A 19 1.61 0.73 6.85
CA ILE A 19 2.91 0.74 7.54
C ILE A 19 3.16 2.11 8.14
N LYS A 20 3.86 2.16 9.27
CA LYS A 20 4.25 3.42 9.91
C LYS A 20 5.75 3.64 9.73
N ILE A 21 6.12 4.81 9.23
CA ILE A 21 7.51 5.22 9.03
C ILE A 21 7.78 6.50 9.82
N PRO A 22 9.05 6.79 10.16
CA PRO A 22 9.44 8.07 10.73
C PRO A 22 9.14 9.21 9.75
N VAL A 23 8.58 10.31 10.26
CA VAL A 23 8.24 11.51 9.47
C VAL A 23 9.43 12.09 8.72
N ASP A 24 10.64 11.97 9.30
CA ASP A 24 11.90 12.43 8.73
C ASP A 24 12.25 11.71 7.41
N LYS A 25 11.71 10.50 7.21
CA LYS A 25 11.95 9.66 6.03
C LYS A 25 10.90 9.83 4.94
N ILE A 26 9.78 10.48 5.22
CA ILE A 26 8.71 10.70 4.22
C ILE A 26 9.27 11.44 3.00
N GLY A 27 10.00 12.53 3.23
CA GLY A 27 10.60 13.32 2.15
C GLY A 27 11.60 12.54 1.29
N ALA A 28 12.34 11.61 1.92
CA ALA A 28 13.28 10.74 1.21
C ALA A 28 12.57 9.70 0.31
N ILE A 29 11.41 9.20 0.75
CA ILE A 29 10.62 8.20 0.01
C ILE A 29 9.83 8.85 -1.13
N ILE A 30 9.27 10.05 -0.91
CA ILE A 30 8.60 10.82 -1.96
C ILE A 30 9.60 11.24 -3.04
N GLY A 31 10.81 11.63 -2.62
CA GLY A 31 11.86 12.13 -3.49
C GLY A 31 11.55 13.52 -4.08
N PRO A 32 12.50 14.13 -4.79
CA PRO A 32 12.32 15.47 -5.35
C PRO A 32 11.17 15.49 -6.37
N GLY A 33 10.15 16.30 -6.07
CA GLY A 33 8.96 16.45 -6.93
C GLY A 33 8.08 15.20 -7.03
N GLY A 34 8.16 14.26 -6.08
CA GLY A 34 7.34 13.05 -6.09
C GLY A 34 7.73 12.02 -7.14
N LYS A 35 8.89 12.16 -7.79
CA LYS A 35 9.34 11.20 -8.81
C LYS A 35 9.55 9.81 -8.26
N MET A 36 10.17 9.69 -7.07
CA MET A 36 10.52 8.39 -6.50
C MET A 36 9.27 7.58 -6.20
N ILE A 37 8.31 8.18 -5.48
CA ILE A 37 7.05 7.52 -5.14
C ILE A 37 6.23 7.18 -6.39
N ARG A 38 6.23 8.04 -7.40
CA ARG A 38 5.52 7.78 -8.66
C ARG A 38 6.15 6.63 -9.44
N SER A 39 7.48 6.58 -9.52
CA SER A 39 8.19 5.45 -10.14
C SER A 39 7.91 4.12 -9.42
N ILE A 40 7.84 4.13 -8.07
CA ILE A 40 7.47 2.93 -7.31
C ILE A 40 6.04 2.50 -7.63
N GLN A 41 5.09 3.43 -7.68
CA GLN A 41 3.70 3.12 -8.06
C GLN A 41 3.60 2.59 -9.50
N GLU A 42 4.38 3.13 -10.43
CA GLU A 42 4.43 2.69 -11.83
C GLU A 42 5.09 1.31 -12.00
N GLU A 43 6.16 1.03 -11.25
CA GLU A 43 6.91 -0.24 -11.32
C GLU A 43 6.16 -1.38 -10.64
N THR A 44 5.58 -1.12 -9.47
CA THR A 44 4.88 -2.15 -8.68
C THR A 44 3.40 -2.26 -9.04
N GLY A 45 2.84 -1.27 -9.76
CA GLY A 45 1.41 -1.19 -10.06
C GLY A 45 0.53 -0.99 -8.83
N VAL A 46 1.10 -0.57 -7.69
CA VAL A 46 0.36 -0.35 -6.44
C VAL A 46 0.08 1.12 -6.24
N ARG A 47 -0.99 1.44 -5.49
CA ARG A 47 -1.26 2.79 -5.01
C ARG A 47 -0.59 3.00 -3.66
N ILE A 48 0.17 4.09 -3.53
CA ILE A 48 0.83 4.44 -2.27
C ILE A 48 0.38 5.84 -1.87
N ASP A 49 -0.29 5.94 -0.72
CA ASP A 49 -0.68 7.18 -0.07
C ASP A 49 0.11 7.33 1.22
N ILE A 50 0.67 8.52 1.47
CA ILE A 50 1.48 8.80 2.66
C ILE A 50 0.85 9.99 3.38
N ASP A 51 0.54 9.79 4.65
CA ASP A 51 0.00 10.80 5.55
C ASP A 51 1.12 11.57 6.28
N ASP A 52 0.81 12.78 6.75
CA ASP A 52 1.75 13.67 7.42
C ASP A 52 2.27 13.10 8.76
N ASP A 53 1.52 12.17 9.37
CA ASP A 53 1.92 11.43 10.58
C ASP A 53 2.93 10.29 10.29
N GLY A 54 3.29 10.07 9.03
CA GLY A 54 4.16 8.97 8.60
C GLY A 54 3.41 7.64 8.46
N THR A 55 2.09 7.69 8.35
CA THR A 55 1.28 6.52 8.01
C THR A 55 1.26 6.34 6.50
N VAL A 56 1.70 5.18 6.01
CA VAL A 56 1.75 4.85 4.59
C VAL A 56 0.73 3.76 4.30
N PHE A 57 -0.19 4.06 3.39
CA PHE A 57 -1.21 3.15 2.88
C PHE A 57 -0.77 2.61 1.53
N ILE A 58 -0.57 1.30 1.45
CA ILE A 58 -0.21 0.60 0.22
C ILE A 58 -1.43 -0.21 -0.21
N ALA A 59 -2.11 0.25 -1.25
CA ALA A 59 -3.22 -0.46 -1.87
C ALA A 59 -2.69 -1.24 -3.09
N ALA A 60 -2.59 -2.56 -2.93
CA ALA A 60 -2.24 -3.44 -4.04
C ALA A 60 -3.48 -3.66 -4.92
N THR A 61 -3.41 -3.26 -6.19
CA THR A 61 -4.50 -3.50 -7.16
C THR A 61 -4.43 -4.89 -7.78
N ASP A 62 -3.24 -5.50 -7.81
CA ASP A 62 -3.05 -6.89 -8.18
C ASP A 62 -2.94 -7.69 -6.88
N GLY A 63 -3.85 -8.63 -6.66
CA GLY A 63 -3.97 -9.39 -5.40
C GLY A 63 -2.83 -10.38 -5.19
N VAL A 64 -1.59 -9.91 -5.15
CA VAL A 64 -0.40 -10.69 -4.80
C VAL A 64 0.30 -10.00 -3.65
N ALA A 65 -0.38 -10.02 -2.50
CA ALA A 65 0.30 -9.94 -1.22
C ALA A 65 0.06 -11.30 -0.55
N GLU A 66 0.90 -12.28 -0.92
CA GLU A 66 1.04 -13.52 -0.17
C GLU A 66 1.41 -13.14 1.27
N ALA A 67 0.67 -13.72 2.22
CA ALA A 67 0.95 -13.65 3.65
C ALA A 67 1.90 -14.78 4.03
#